data_AF-A0AAX6H3E7-F1
#
_entry.id   AF-A0AAX6H3E7-F1
#
_cell.length_a   1.000
_cell.length_b   1.000
_cell.length_c   1.000
_cell.angle_alpha   90.00
_cell.angle_beta   90.00
_cell.angle_gamma   90.00
#
_symmetry.space_group_name_H-M   'P 1'
#
loop_
_entity.id
_entity.type
_entity.pdbx_description
1 polymer ?
#
loop_
_entity_poly.entity_id
_entity_poly.type
_entity_poly.pdbx_seq_one_letter_code
_entity_poly.pdbx_strand_id
1 'polypeptide(L)'
;MRDPSRMIKRMQLGSFSVGIFGKVPENSESTKEEDVNVEGDPELLDDSEFYQQLLKEFFESCDLTSSVMAFHAMKKLQPKKRKIVDRRASKSRKIRYSVHEKIVNFMAPVPMNLPQMAPKLFENLFGMGNHKASSVLQPAAVGMS
;
A
#
# COMPACT_ATOMS: atom_id res chain seq x y z
N MET A 1 -17.69 43.42 6.72
CA MET A 1 -17.54 42.52 5.56
C MET A 1 -16.48 41.49 5.91
N ARG A 2 -16.72 40.20 5.65
CA ARG A 2 -15.77 39.13 5.98
C ARG A 2 -14.74 39.08 4.86
N ASP A 3 -13.46 39.18 5.20
CA ASP A 3 -12.37 39.14 4.22
C ASP A 3 -12.32 37.76 3.51
N PRO A 4 -12.56 37.68 2.18
CA PRO A 4 -12.59 36.42 1.44
C PRO A 4 -11.22 35.76 1.34
N SER A 5 -10.13 36.52 1.46
CA SER A 5 -8.77 36.00 1.36
C SER A 5 -8.50 34.94 2.43
N ARG A 6 -9.08 35.09 3.63
CA ARG A 6 -8.94 34.11 4.71
C ARG A 6 -9.63 32.77 4.40
N MET A 7 -10.73 32.80 3.64
CA MET A 7 -11.45 31.59 3.24
C MET A 7 -10.67 30.86 2.15
N ILE A 8 -10.21 31.59 1.13
CA ILE A 8 -9.44 31.04 0.02
C ILE A 8 -8.16 30.35 0.53
N LYS A 9 -7.44 30.98 1.45
CA LYS A 9 -6.25 30.39 2.09
C LYS A 9 -6.53 29.09 2.85
N ARG A 10 -7.76 28.89 3.34
CA ARG A 10 -8.16 27.62 3.99
C ARG A 10 -8.48 26.50 3.00
N MET A 11 -8.89 26.85 1.78
CA MET A 11 -9.22 25.89 0.72
C MET A 11 -7.97 25.40 -0.01
N GLN A 12 -6.86 26.14 0.06
CA GLN A 12 -5.60 25.74 -0.56
C GLN A 12 -5.01 24.51 0.13
N LEU A 13 -4.67 23.50 -0.66
CA LEU A 13 -4.03 22.28 -0.22
C LEU A 13 -2.51 22.39 -0.39
N GLY A 14 -1.75 21.74 0.49
CA GLY A 14 -0.31 21.59 0.30
C GLY A 14 -0.01 20.65 -0.86
N SER A 15 0.97 20.99 -1.70
CA SER A 15 1.40 20.18 -2.85
C SER A 15 1.85 18.74 -2.49
N PHE A 16 2.14 18.48 -1.21
CA PHE A 16 2.44 17.14 -0.68
C PHE A 16 1.18 16.29 -0.41
N SER A 17 0.02 16.91 -0.21
CA SER A 17 -1.22 16.20 0.16
C SER A 17 -1.86 15.44 -1.02
N VAL A 18 -1.53 15.83 -2.25
CA VAL A 18 -2.05 15.24 -3.49
C VAL A 18 -0.89 14.65 -4.28
N GLY A 19 -0.96 13.36 -4.58
CA GLY A 19 0.01 12.71 -5.47
C GLY A 19 -0.18 13.21 -6.90
N ILE A 20 0.59 14.21 -7.32
CA ILE A 20 0.57 14.74 -8.68
C ILE A 20 1.18 13.70 -9.62
N PHE A 21 0.34 13.06 -10.43
CA PHE A 21 0.79 12.09 -11.43
C PHE A 21 1.58 12.81 -12.54
N GLY A 22 2.84 12.44 -12.73
CA GLY A 22 3.75 13.04 -13.73
C GLY A 22 4.85 13.94 -13.17
N LYS A 23 4.89 14.22 -11.87
CA LYS A 23 6.00 14.93 -11.24
C LYS A 23 7.18 13.96 -11.04
N VAL A 24 8.16 14.03 -11.94
CA VAL A 24 9.44 13.32 -11.81
C VAL A 24 10.13 13.83 -10.54
N PRO A 25 10.61 12.97 -9.63
CA PRO A 25 11.40 13.41 -8.49
C PRO A 25 12.75 13.89 -9.02
N GLU A 26 12.89 15.19 -9.23
CA GLU A 26 14.20 15.82 -9.34
C GLU A 26 14.90 15.67 -7.98
N ASN A 27 16.02 14.96 -8.01
CA ASN A 27 16.89 14.66 -6.89
C ASN A 27 17.61 15.95 -6.46
N SER A 28 17.23 16.55 -5.34
CA SER A 28 18.02 17.62 -4.69
C SER A 28 18.20 17.31 -3.21
N GLU A 29 19.31 16.64 -2.89
CA GLU A 29 19.85 16.65 -1.54
C GLU A 29 20.49 18.01 -1.23
N SER A 30 20.36 18.40 0.05
CA SER A 30 21.02 19.49 0.78
C SER A 30 20.32 20.85 0.94
N THR A 31 19.59 20.93 2.05
CA THR A 31 19.72 21.95 3.12
C THR A 31 19.61 23.43 2.73
N LYS A 32 18.41 23.99 2.88
CA LYS A 32 18.20 25.32 3.49
C LYS A 32 16.91 25.34 4.31
N GLU A 33 17.09 25.61 5.59
CA GLU A 33 16.04 26.03 6.52
C GLU A 33 15.56 27.42 6.10
N GLU A 34 14.54 27.51 5.23
CA GLU A 34 13.77 28.75 5.06
C GLU A 34 12.31 28.36 4.84
N ASP A 35 11.49 28.75 5.82
CA ASP A 35 10.02 28.79 5.82
C ASP A 35 9.32 27.76 4.93
N VAL A 36 8.91 26.63 5.54
CA VAL A 36 7.82 25.82 5.00
C VAL A 36 6.63 26.76 4.88
N ASN A 37 6.40 27.28 3.68
CA ASN A 37 5.31 28.18 3.37
C ASN A 37 4.03 27.49 3.82
N VAL A 38 3.48 27.94 4.95
CA VAL A 38 2.22 27.44 5.52
C VAL A 38 1.03 27.85 4.63
N GLU A 39 1.28 28.72 3.64
CA GLU A 39 0.39 29.00 2.52
C GLU A 39 0.37 27.81 1.55
N GLY A 40 -0.79 27.17 1.42
CA GLY A 40 -1.01 26.08 0.46
C GLY A 40 -0.75 26.52 -0.99
N ASP A 41 -0.66 25.55 -1.89
CA ASP A 41 -0.44 25.80 -3.31
C ASP A 41 -1.66 26.53 -3.90
N PRO A 42 -1.49 27.73 -4.51
CA PRO A 42 -2.61 28.46 -5.09
C PRO A 42 -3.29 27.74 -6.25
N GLU A 43 -2.65 26.75 -6.87
CA GLU A 43 -3.24 25.95 -7.96
C GLU A 43 -4.06 24.76 -7.45
N LEU A 44 -3.84 24.34 -6.20
CA LEU A 44 -4.47 23.15 -5.62
C LEU A 44 -5.51 23.56 -4.56
N LEU A 45 -6.79 23.58 -4.93
CA LEU A 45 -7.89 23.92 -4.00
C LEU A 45 -8.79 22.71 -3.71
N ASP A 46 -9.16 22.54 -2.43
CA ASP A 46 -10.28 21.73 -1.96
C ASP A 46 -11.46 22.64 -1.59
N ASP A 47 -12.35 22.85 -2.55
CA ASP A 47 -13.55 23.68 -2.41
C ASP A 47 -14.80 22.88 -2.02
N SER A 48 -14.64 21.61 -1.63
CA SER A 48 -15.75 20.68 -1.39
C SER A 48 -16.79 21.20 -0.40
N GLU A 49 -16.35 21.81 0.71
CA GLU A 49 -17.26 22.37 1.73
C GLU A 49 -18.00 23.61 1.21
N PHE A 50 -17.30 24.47 0.46
CA PHE A 50 -17.87 25.69 -0.11
C PHE A 50 -18.90 25.36 -1.20
N TYR A 51 -18.59 24.41 -2.09
CA TYR A 51 -19.50 23.92 -3.12
C TYR A 51 -20.75 23.27 -2.51
N GLN A 52 -20.60 22.49 -1.43
CA GLN A 52 -21.75 21.93 -0.69
C GLN A 52 -22.65 23.01 -0.11
N GLN A 53 -22.07 24.11 0.39
CA GLN A 53 -22.85 25.21 0.94
C GLN A 53 -23.60 25.99 -0.14
N LEU A 54 -22.98 26.26 -1.30
CA LEU A 54 -23.65 26.87 -2.45
C LEU A 54 -24.81 26.00 -2.96
N LEU A 55 -24.61 24.69 -3.02
CA LEU A 55 -25.67 23.76 -3.40
C LEU A 55 -26.82 23.79 -2.38
N LYS A 56 -26.51 23.85 -1.08
CA LYS A 56 -27.52 23.93 -0.02
C LYS A 56 -28.36 25.20 -0.15
N GLU A 57 -27.73 26.35 -0.37
CA GLU A 57 -28.41 27.63 -0.60
C GLU A 57 -29.26 27.59 -1.88
N PHE A 58 -28.73 27.02 -2.97
CA PHE A 58 -29.46 26.83 -4.21
C PHE A 58 -30.73 25.99 -4.02
N PHE A 59 -30.64 24.86 -3.31
CA PHE A 59 -31.81 24.02 -3.02
C PHE A 59 -32.78 24.66 -2.03
N GLU A 60 -32.31 25.49 -1.10
CA GLU A 60 -33.18 26.30 -0.23
C GLU A 60 -33.93 27.38 -1.01
N SER A 61 -33.36 27.89 -2.11
CA SER A 61 -34.02 28.84 -3.01
C SER A 61 -34.98 28.20 -4.03
N CYS A 62 -34.88 26.89 -4.26
CA CYS A 62 -35.78 26.12 -5.12
C CYS A 62 -36.92 25.50 -4.30
N ASP A 63 -38.10 25.31 -4.92
CA ASP A 63 -39.29 24.75 -4.26
C ASP A 63 -38.99 23.47 -3.43
N LEU A 64 -39.61 23.38 -2.26
CA LEU A 64 -39.34 22.39 -1.20
C LEU A 64 -39.38 20.93 -1.68
N THR A 65 -40.20 20.63 -2.70
CA THR A 65 -40.33 19.30 -3.32
C THR A 65 -39.12 18.90 -4.17
N SER A 66 -38.47 19.86 -4.84
CA SER A 66 -37.25 19.64 -5.63
C SER A 66 -36.03 19.43 -4.73
N SER A 67 -35.96 20.21 -3.64
CA SER A 67 -34.92 20.15 -2.61
C SER A 67 -34.78 18.75 -1.97
N VAL A 68 -35.90 18.14 -1.57
CA VAL A 68 -35.91 16.79 -0.94
C VAL A 68 -35.40 15.73 -1.92
N MET A 69 -35.82 15.78 -3.18
CA MET A 69 -35.39 14.85 -4.23
C MET A 69 -33.87 14.95 -4.50
N ALA A 70 -33.34 16.18 -4.56
CA ALA A 70 -31.91 16.41 -4.76
C ALA A 70 -31.07 15.92 -3.57
N PHE A 71 -31.55 16.13 -2.34
CA PHE A 71 -30.88 15.64 -1.13
C PHE A 71 -30.82 14.10 -1.08
N HIS A 72 -31.88 13.42 -1.53
CA HIS A 72 -31.89 11.97 -1.66
C HIS A 72 -30.93 11.46 -2.74
N ALA A 73 -30.76 12.17 -3.85
CA ALA A 73 -29.78 11.84 -4.88
C ALA A 73 -28.35 11.96 -4.36
N MET A 74 -28.03 13.05 -3.65
CA MET A 74 -26.73 13.26 -2.99
C MET A 74 -26.36 12.13 -2.03
N LYS A 75 -27.32 11.69 -1.19
CA LYS A 75 -27.10 10.60 -0.23
C LYS A 75 -26.84 9.24 -0.90
N LYS A 76 -27.35 9.03 -2.12
CA LYS A 76 -27.09 7.80 -2.90
C LYS A 76 -25.70 7.79 -3.56
N LEU A 77 -25.15 8.96 -3.86
CA LEU A 77 -23.83 9.10 -4.50
C LEU A 77 -22.67 8.92 -3.51
N GLN A 78 -22.93 8.98 -2.21
CA GLN A 78 -21.91 8.74 -1.18
C GLN A 78 -21.39 7.29 -1.27
N PRO A 79 -20.08 7.07 -1.51
CA PRO A 79 -19.52 5.74 -1.63
C PRO A 79 -19.67 5.01 -0.30
N LYS A 80 -20.48 3.94 -0.29
CA LYS A 80 -20.63 3.10 0.90
C LYS A 80 -19.29 2.42 1.19
N LYS A 81 -18.73 2.69 2.37
CA LYS A 81 -17.54 2.00 2.87
C LYS A 81 -17.81 0.50 2.90
N ARG A 82 -17.26 -0.24 1.94
CA ARG A 82 -17.34 -1.70 1.88
C ARG A 82 -16.31 -2.27 2.83
N LYS A 83 -16.68 -3.36 3.52
CA LYS A 83 -15.72 -4.11 4.34
C LYS A 83 -14.56 -4.55 3.46
N ILE A 84 -13.35 -4.40 3.97
CA ILE A 84 -12.16 -4.93 3.30
C ILE A 84 -12.26 -6.45 3.37
N VAL A 85 -12.52 -7.08 2.23
CA VAL A 85 -12.65 -8.53 2.10
C VAL A 85 -11.45 -9.02 1.30
N ASP A 86 -10.79 -10.08 1.81
CA ASP A 86 -9.75 -10.80 1.08
C ASP A 86 -10.37 -11.46 -0.17
N ARG A 87 -10.34 -10.75 -1.31
CA ARG A 87 -10.92 -11.22 -2.57
C ARG A 87 -10.27 -12.52 -3.05
N ARG A 88 -9.00 -12.77 -2.67
CA ARG A 88 -8.26 -14.00 -3.01
C ARG A 88 -8.63 -15.18 -2.11
N ALA A 89 -9.29 -14.96 -0.98
CA ALA A 89 -9.75 -16.05 -0.12
C ALA A 89 -10.93 -16.84 -0.70
N SER A 90 -11.58 -16.34 -1.76
CA SER A 90 -12.67 -17.01 -2.45
C SER A 90 -12.17 -18.15 -3.36
N LYS A 91 -12.91 -19.28 -3.34
CA LYS A 91 -12.73 -20.45 -4.23
C LYS A 91 -11.31 -21.03 -4.22
N SER A 92 -10.79 -21.34 -3.03
CA SER A 92 -9.51 -22.05 -2.83
C SER A 92 -8.27 -21.42 -3.49
N ARG A 93 -8.32 -20.15 -3.88
CA ARG A 93 -7.18 -19.40 -4.44
C ARG A 93 -6.13 -19.03 -3.38
N LYS A 94 -6.50 -19.15 -2.11
CA LYS A 94 -5.60 -19.01 -0.96
C LYS A 94 -5.29 -20.40 -0.42
N ILE A 95 -4.00 -20.72 -0.29
CA ILE A 95 -3.54 -21.98 0.31
C ILE A 95 -3.97 -22.01 1.78
N ARG A 96 -4.59 -23.12 2.19
CA ARG A 96 -5.03 -23.37 3.56
C ARG A 96 -4.34 -24.62 4.06
N TYR A 97 -3.63 -24.49 5.18
CA TYR A 97 -2.97 -25.61 5.84
C TYR A 97 -3.99 -26.35 6.71
N SER A 98 -4.89 -27.09 6.08
CA SER A 98 -5.84 -27.98 6.76
C SER A 98 -5.51 -29.43 6.43
N VAL A 99 -5.52 -30.28 7.45
CA VAL A 99 -5.32 -31.73 7.28
C VAL A 99 -6.61 -32.32 6.71
N HIS A 100 -6.50 -33.12 5.64
CA HIS A 100 -7.63 -33.77 4.99
C HIS A 100 -7.53 -35.28 5.20
N GLU A 101 -8.42 -35.86 6.02
CA GLU A 101 -8.32 -37.25 6.49
C GLU A 101 -8.17 -38.29 5.37
N LYS A 102 -8.88 -38.10 4.25
CA LYS A 102 -8.87 -39.04 3.11
C LYS A 102 -7.53 -39.18 2.39
N ILE A 103 -6.67 -38.17 2.48
CA ILE A 103 -5.34 -38.17 1.83
C ILE A 103 -4.21 -38.40 2.85
N VAL A 104 -4.53 -38.48 4.15
CA VAL A 104 -3.55 -38.86 5.17
C VAL A 104 -3.11 -40.31 4.89
N ASN A 105 -1.81 -40.56 4.93
CA ASN A 105 -1.20 -41.87 4.67
C ASN A 105 -1.53 -42.48 3.30
N PHE A 106 -1.87 -41.66 2.30
CA PHE A 106 -2.20 -42.15 0.94
C PHE A 106 -1.03 -42.88 0.27
N MET A 107 0.22 -42.49 0.58
CA MET A 107 1.44 -43.14 0.09
C MET A 107 2.46 -43.27 1.21
N ALA A 108 3.22 -44.37 1.20
CA ALA A 108 4.38 -44.54 2.05
C ALA A 108 5.55 -43.69 1.51
N PRO A 109 6.41 -43.13 2.39
CA PRO A 109 7.61 -42.43 1.96
C PRO A 109 8.53 -43.37 1.16
N VAL A 110 8.91 -42.97 -0.04
CA VAL A 110 9.91 -43.67 -0.86
C VAL A 110 11.24 -42.95 -0.67
N PRO A 111 12.30 -43.63 -0.20
CA PRO A 111 13.60 -43.00 -0.02
C PRO A 111 14.17 -42.58 -1.38
N MET A 112 14.51 -41.30 -1.51
CA MET A 112 15.23 -40.80 -2.68
C MET A 112 16.73 -41.00 -2.44
N ASN A 113 17.36 -41.87 -3.23
CA ASN A 113 18.81 -41.99 -3.23
C ASN A 113 19.41 -40.87 -4.06
N LEU A 114 19.84 -39.79 -3.39
CA LEU A 114 20.59 -38.73 -4.06
C LEU A 114 22.02 -39.20 -4.35
N PRO A 115 22.55 -38.93 -5.56
CA PRO A 115 23.94 -39.22 -5.84
C PRO A 115 24.85 -38.36 -4.96
N GLN A 116 25.99 -38.92 -4.54
CA GLN A 116 26.95 -38.24 -3.65
C GLN A 116 27.43 -36.88 -4.19
N MET A 117 27.39 -36.69 -5.51
CA MET A 117 27.78 -35.44 -6.17
C MET A 117 26.70 -34.34 -6.11
N ALA A 118 25.43 -34.69 -5.83
CA ALA A 118 24.31 -33.75 -5.89
C ALA A 118 24.49 -32.48 -5.04
N PRO A 119 24.97 -32.54 -3.79
CA PRO A 119 25.17 -31.33 -2.98
C PRO A 119 26.16 -30.35 -3.64
N LYS A 120 27.29 -30.86 -4.14
CA LYS A 120 28.31 -30.06 -4.83
C LYS A 120 27.81 -29.47 -6.14
N LEU A 121 26.93 -30.17 -6.84
CA LEU A 121 26.30 -29.67 -8.07
C LEU A 121 25.32 -28.53 -7.77
N PHE A 122 24.48 -28.65 -6.73
CA PHE A 122 23.52 -27.61 -6.37
C PHE A 122 24.18 -26.33 -5.86
N GLU A 123 25.30 -26.44 -5.15
CA GLU A 123 26.10 -25.29 -4.71
C GLU A 123 26.65 -24.47 -5.89
N ASN A 124 26.99 -25.14 -7.00
CA ASN A 124 27.65 -24.52 -8.15
C ASN A 124 26.72 -24.32 -9.36
N LEU A 125 25.43 -24.67 -9.24
CA LEU A 125 24.49 -24.77 -10.36
C LEU A 125 24.30 -23.46 -11.15
N PHE A 126 24.34 -22.32 -10.45
CA PHE A 126 24.14 -20.99 -11.05
C PHE A 126 25.35 -20.06 -10.90
N GLY A 127 26.53 -20.60 -10.57
CA GLY A 127 27.77 -19.80 -10.52
C GLY A 127 27.83 -18.71 -9.45
N MET A 128 26.91 -18.68 -8.48
CA MET A 128 26.83 -17.67 -7.42
C MET A 128 27.54 -18.09 -6.11
N GLY A 129 28.60 -18.90 -6.21
CA GLY A 129 29.30 -19.51 -5.08
C GLY A 129 30.60 -18.84 -4.63
N ASN A 130 30.97 -17.68 -5.18
CA ASN A 130 32.11 -16.94 -4.66
C ASN A 130 31.63 -16.10 -3.45
N HIS A 131 32.35 -16.23 -2.33
CA HIS A 131 32.13 -15.61 -1.01
C HIS A 131 31.41 -16.46 0.05
N LYS A 132 31.83 -17.73 0.26
CA LYS A 132 31.96 -18.22 1.64
C LYS A 132 33.36 -17.88 2.14
N ALA A 133 33.46 -16.85 2.99
CA ALA A 133 34.68 -16.58 3.75
C ALA A 133 35.05 -17.82 4.57
N SER A 134 36.30 -18.26 4.41
CA SER A 134 36.88 -19.36 5.16
C SER A 134 36.94 -19.03 6.65
N SER A 135 36.00 -19.52 7.46
CA SER A 135 36.24 -19.69 8.89
C SER A 135 36.60 -21.16 9.15
N VAL A 136 37.89 -21.44 8.98
CA VAL A 136 38.56 -22.66 9.42
C VAL A 136 38.42 -22.77 10.93
N LEU A 137 37.82 -23.85 11.43
CA LEU A 137 38.12 -24.41 12.75
C LEU A 137 38.07 -25.94 12.64
N GLN A 138 39.25 -26.54 12.41
CA GLN A 138 39.48 -27.96 12.67
C GLN A 138 39.57 -28.16 14.19
N PRO A 139 38.87 -29.13 14.81
CA PRO A 139 39.21 -29.56 16.15
C PRO A 139 40.54 -30.33 16.08
N ALA A 140 41.50 -29.85 16.86
CA ALA A 140 42.82 -30.44 17.00
C ALA A 140 42.73 -31.91 17.43
N ALA A 141 43.49 -32.75 16.74
CA ALA A 141 43.87 -34.06 17.25
C ALA A 141 44.72 -33.85 18.51
N VAL A 142 44.23 -34.37 19.64
CA VAL A 142 45.05 -34.60 20.84
C VAL A 142 45.15 -36.12 20.98
N GLY A 143 46.38 -36.63 20.87
CA GLY A 143 46.71 -38.03 21.06
C GLY A 143 46.87 -38.43 22.52
N MET A 144 47.53 -39.58 22.71
CA MET A 144 47.87 -40.28 23.97
C MET A 144 46.68 -41.11 24.48
N SER A 145 46.77 -42.43 24.65
CA SER A 145 47.88 -43.34 24.95
C SER A 145 47.54 -44.77 24.53
#